data_AF-A0A177QNE4-F1
#
_entry.id   AF-A0A177QNE4-F1
#
_cell.length_a   1.000
_cell.length_b   1.000
_cell.length_c   1.000
_cell.angle_alpha   90.00
_cell.angle_beta   90.00
_cell.angle_gamma   90.00
#
_symmetry.space_group_name_H-M   'P 1'
#
loop_
_entity.id
_entity.type
_entity.pdbx_description
1 polymer ?
#
loop_
_entity_poly.entity_id
_entity_poly.type
_entity_poly.pdbx_seq_one_letter_code
_entity_poly.pdbx_strand_id
1 'polypeptide(L)' 'MATMNFSVPDNIKKRFNQIFADENKSHIITEFMQQAIEDYEKQQRRIHAIDALLKLRAKQKPVTNRMIQLARHKGRP' A
#
# COMPACT_ATOMS: atom_id res chain seq x y z
N MET A 1 -24.92 4.99 9.35
CA MET A 1 -23.80 4.08 9.67
C MET A 1 -24.25 2.66 9.37
N ALA A 2 -23.38 1.84 8.78
CA ALA A 2 -23.64 0.42 8.61
C ALA A 2 -23.05 -0.36 9.80
N THR A 3 -23.72 -1.42 10.23
CA THR A 3 -23.22 -2.31 11.29
C THR A 3 -22.53 -3.50 10.64
N MET A 4 -21.32 -3.81 11.09
CA MET A 4 -20.53 -4.95 10.65
C MET A 4 -20.14 -5.78 11.88
N ASN A 5 -20.44 -7.08 11.83
CA ASN A 5 -20.22 -7.98 12.96
C ASN A 5 -18.95 -8.80 12.73
N PHE A 6 -18.10 -8.87 13.75
CA PHE A 6 -16.85 -9.65 13.72
C PHE A 6 -16.76 -10.56 14.93
N SER A 7 -16.25 -11.78 14.69
CA SER A 7 -15.81 -12.67 15.75
C SER A 7 -14.35 -12.37 16.05
N VAL A 8 -14.06 -11.97 17.28
CA VAL A 8 -12.70 -11.76 17.79
C VAL A 8 -12.44 -12.70 18.95
N PRO A 9 -11.23 -13.26 19.09
CA PRO A 9 -10.87 -14.06 20.25
C PRO A 9 -11.06 -13.29 21.56
N ASP A 10 -11.55 -13.97 22.60
CA ASP A 10 -11.91 -13.34 23.88
C ASP A 10 -10.73 -12.63 24.54
N ASN A 11 -9.52 -13.18 24.44
CA ASN A 11 -8.31 -12.57 24.97
C ASN A 11 -8.02 -11.22 24.29
N ILE A 12 -8.23 -11.12 22.98
CA ILE A 12 -8.05 -9.88 22.21
C ILE A 12 -9.13 -8.88 22.59
N LYS A 13 -10.39 -9.30 22.65
CA LYS A 13 -11.51 -8.42 23.07
C LYS A 13 -11.28 -7.82 24.45
N LYS A 14 -10.89 -8.64 25.43
CA LYS A 14 -10.60 -8.20 26.80
C LYS A 14 -9.46 -7.18 26.80
N ARG A 15 -8.35 -7.49 26.13
CA ARG A 15 -7.18 -6.61 26.09
C ARG A 15 -7.48 -5.29 25.37
N PHE A 16 -8.19 -5.33 24.24
CA PHE A 16 -8.62 -4.13 23.51
C PHE A 16 -9.52 -3.25 24.37
N ASN A 17 -10.52 -3.84 25.04
CA ASN A 17 -11.42 -3.10 25.92
C ASN A 17 -10.71 -2.50 27.13
N GLN A 18 -9.69 -3.16 27.66
CA GLN A 18 -8.89 -2.65 28.78
C GLN A 18 -8.00 -1.49 28.36
N ILE A 19 -7.32 -1.59 27.21
CA ILE A 19 -6.41 -0.53 26.73
C ILE A 19 -7.19 0.71 26.32
N PHE A 20 -8.32 0.54 25.63
CA PHE A 20 -9.14 1.63 25.08
C PHE A 20 -10.45 1.81 25.85
N ALA A 21 -10.38 1.69 27.18
CA ALA A 21 -11.57 1.75 28.05
C ALA A 21 -12.34 3.06 27.86
N ASP A 22 -11.63 4.18 27.84
CA ASP A 22 -12.17 5.55 27.83
C ASP A 22 -12.24 6.19 26.44
N GLU A 23 -11.90 5.43 25.39
CA GLU A 23 -11.91 5.90 24.02
C GLU A 23 -13.13 5.42 23.22
N ASN A 24 -13.44 6.13 22.14
CA ASN A 24 -14.44 5.68 21.17
C ASN A 24 -13.88 4.51 20.34
N LYS A 25 -14.11 3.29 20.84
CA LYS A 25 -13.69 2.02 20.23
C LYS A 25 -14.10 1.89 18.75
N SER A 26 -15.27 2.38 18.38
CA SER A 26 -15.73 2.34 16.98
C SER A 26 -14.91 3.26 16.07
N HIS A 27 -14.50 4.42 16.56
CA HIS A 27 -13.62 5.33 15.82
C HIS A 27 -12.24 4.69 15.60
N ILE A 28 -11.65 4.11 16.65
CA ILE A 28 -10.36 3.41 16.56
C ILE A 28 -10.40 2.32 15.48
N ILE A 29 -11.43 1.47 15.51
CA ILE A 29 -11.58 0.40 14.51
C ILE A 29 -11.79 0.96 13.10
N THR A 30 -12.51 2.07 12.97
CA THR A 30 -12.74 2.73 11.68
C THR A 30 -11.42 3.27 11.10
N GLU A 31 -10.58 3.91 11.90
CA GLU A 31 -9.25 4.37 11.48
C GLU A 31 -8.36 3.20 11.06
N PHE A 32 -8.35 2.11 11.84
CA PHE A 32 -7.61 0.90 11.46
C PHE A 32 -8.11 0.30 10.14
N MET A 33 -9.42 0.28 9.91
CA MET A 33 -9.99 -0.20 8.65
C MET A 33 -9.60 0.70 7.48
N GLN A 34 -9.67 2.02 7.67
CA GLN A 34 -9.28 2.98 6.63
C GLN A 34 -7.81 2.78 6.25
N GLN A 35 -6.91 2.69 7.24
CA GLN A 35 -5.50 2.46 6.99
C GLN A 35 -5.26 1.13 6.24
N ALA A 36 -5.95 0.06 6.65
CA ALA A 36 -5.83 -1.24 5.99
C ALA A 36 -6.31 -1.20 4.52
N ILE A 37 -7.38 -0.45 4.23
CA ILE A 37 -7.88 -0.25 2.87
C ILE A 37 -6.83 0.53 2.04
N GLU A 38 -6.34 1.65 2.56
CA GLU A 38 -5.37 2.48 1.85
C GLU A 38 -4.07 1.74 1.53
N ASP A 39 -3.57 0.94 2.47
CA ASP A 39 -2.39 0.11 2.29
C ASP A 39 -2.61 -0.96 1.22
N TYR A 40 -3.78 -1.63 1.24
CA TYR A 40 -4.14 -2.62 0.24
C TYR A 40 -4.23 -1.99 -1.15
N GLU A 41 -4.93 -0.87 -1.30
CA GLU A 41 -5.05 -0.17 -2.58
C GLU A 41 -3.69 0.30 -3.10
N LYS A 42 -2.84 0.84 -2.23
CA LYS A 42 -1.49 1.26 -2.58
C LYS A 42 -0.66 0.09 -3.09
N GLN A 43 -0.77 -1.07 -2.45
CA GLN A 43 -0.14 -2.29 -2.92
C GLN A 43 -0.65 -2.70 -4.30
N GLN A 44 -1.97 -2.68 -4.54
CA GLN A 44 -2.54 -3.00 -5.84
C GLN A 44 -2.05 -2.04 -6.93
N ARG A 45 -2.08 -0.73 -6.67
CA ARG A 45 -1.56 0.29 -7.59
C ARG A 45 -0.10 0.02 -7.96
N ARG A 46 0.73 -0.35 -6.98
CA ARG A 46 2.14 -0.71 -7.22
C ARG A 46 2.28 -1.97 -8.07
N ILE A 47 1.51 -3.03 -7.80
CA ILE A 47 1.53 -4.27 -8.59
C ILE A 47 1.18 -3.96 -10.05
N HIS A 48 0.08 -3.23 -10.28
CA HIS A 48 -0.33 -2.84 -11.63
C HIS A 48 0.71 -2.00 -12.36
N ALA A 49 1.37 -1.05 -11.68
CA ALA A 49 2.42 -0.24 -12.27
C ALA A 49 3.64 -1.10 -12.68
N ILE A 50 4.06 -2.04 -11.82
CA ILE A 50 5.16 -2.96 -12.11
C ILE A 50 4.81 -3.83 -13.31
N ASP A 51 3.61 -4.41 -13.34
CA ASP A 51 3.16 -5.26 -14.46
C ASP A 51 3.12 -4.47 -15.78
N ALA A 52 2.63 -3.24 -15.75
CA ALA A 52 2.62 -2.37 -16.93
C ALA A 52 4.05 -2.08 -17.43
N LEU A 53 4.98 -1.76 -16.53
CA LEU A 53 6.38 -1.52 -16.88
C LEU A 53 7.07 -2.76 -17.44
N LEU A 54 6.82 -3.94 -16.86
CA LEU A 54 7.39 -5.20 -17.35
C LEU A 54 6.84 -5.56 -18.74
N LYS A 55 5.53 -5.37 -18.97
CA LYS A 55 4.92 -5.56 -20.30
C LYS A 55 5.50 -4.61 -21.35
N LEU A 56 5.76 -3.35 -21.00
CA LEU A 56 6.40 -2.40 -21.88
C LEU A 56 7.85 -2.79 -22.17
N ARG A 57 8.61 -3.16 -21.13
CA ARG A 57 10.01 -3.57 -21.27
C ARG A 57 10.17 -4.79 -22.18
N ALA A 58 9.26 -5.76 -22.10
CA ALA A 58 9.28 -6.93 -22.97
C ALA A 58 9.14 -6.60 -24.47
N LYS A 59 8.55 -5.45 -24.82
CA LYS A 59 8.36 -5.00 -26.21
C LYS A 59 9.45 -4.06 -26.70
N GLN A 60 10.30 -3.55 -25.82
CA GLN A 60 11.30 -2.53 -26.14
C GLN A 60 12.68 -3.15 -26.39
N LYS A 61 13.46 -2.52 -27.28
CA LYS A 61 14.87 -2.87 -27.44
C LYS A 61 15.65 -2.45 -26.18
N PRO A 62 16.50 -3.32 -25.62
CA PRO A 62 17.31 -2.96 -24.46
C PRO A 62 18.27 -1.81 -24.80
N VAL A 63 18.32 -0.81 -23.93
CA VAL A 63 19.23 0.34 -24.05
C VAL A 63 20.55 -0.02 -23.37
N THR A 64 21.67 0.22 -24.04
CA THR A 64 23.00 -0.10 -23.48
C THR A 64 23.43 0.94 -22.44
N ASN A 65 24.30 0.54 -21.51
CA ASN A 65 24.87 1.46 -20.52
C ASN A 65 25.56 2.66 -21.16
N ARG A 66 26.23 2.47 -22.31
CA ARG A 66 26.88 3.55 -23.07
C ARG A 66 25.87 4.59 -23.55
N MET A 67 24.72 4.15 -24.07
CA MET A 67 23.65 5.06 -24.50
C MET A 67 23.04 5.82 -23.32
N ILE A 68 22.86 5.15 -22.17
CA ILE A 68 22.38 5.80 -20.94
C ILE A 68 23.37 6.87 -20.47
N GLN A 69 24.68 6.56 -20.46
CA GLN A 69 25.71 7.49 -20.02
C GLN A 69 25.79 8.71 -20.94
N LEU A 70 25.81 8.49 -22.26
CA LEU A 70 25.77 9.58 -23.25
C LEU A 70 24.54 10.46 -23.05
N ALA A 71 23.36 9.88 -22.84
CA ALA A 71 22.13 10.64 -22.59
C ALA A 71 22.18 11.47 -21.29
N ARG A 72 22.79 10.94 -20.22
CA ARG A 72 22.92 11.64 -18.93
C ARG A 72 23.85 12.85 -18.99
N HIS A 73 24.90 12.80 -19.81
CA HIS A 73 25.86 13.89 -19.98
C HIS A 73 25.47 14.86 -21.11
N LYS A 74 24.54 14.47 -22.00
CA LYS A 74 24.06 15.34 -23.06
C LYS A 74 23.27 16.52 -22.47
N GLY A 75 23.82 17.73 -22.56
CA GLY A 75 23.18 18.97 -22.10
C GLY A 75 23.37 19.30 -20.61
N ARG A 76 24.28 18.60 -19.91
CA ARG A 76 24.81 19.03 -18.61
C ARG A 76 26.25 19.49 -18.84
N PRO A 77 26.70 20.63 -18.28
CA PRO A 77 28.11 20.98 -18.28
C PRO A 77 28.95 19.92 -17.54
#